data_AF-A0A6A6ZE65-F1
#
_entry.id   AF-A0A6A6ZE65-F1
#
_cell.length_a   1.000
_cell.length_b   1.000
_cell.length_c   1.000
_cell.angle_alpha   90.00
_cell.angle_beta   90.00
_cell.angle_gamma   90.00
#
_symmetry.space_group_name_H-M   'P 1'
#
loop_
_entity.id
_entity.type
_entity.pdbx_description
1 polymer ?
#
loop_
_entity_poly.entity_id
_entity_poly.type
_entity_poly.pdbx_seq_one_letter_code
_entity_poly.pdbx_strand_id
1 'polypeptide(L)'
;MSFFDRQGIPESLLRRQEEQKDVRVDSQQEAEEQVGSDGEDDTSQPSIDDDDFEADIVALRKFCFISVETDRATFEMHTLVQLATRKWLEANKQLERWKQQFVGNLYAEFPTGAYENWAACQALFAHAKSAVGHQPEADACVEEWATVLYRAACP
;
A
#
# COMPACT_ATOMS: atom_id res chain seq x y z
N MET A 1 5.88 -5.07 2.16
CA MET A 1 6.90 -5.38 1.13
C MET A 1 7.12 -6.87 0.85
N SER A 2 7.30 -7.75 1.85
CA SER A 2 7.82 -9.13 1.62
C SER A 2 6.92 -10.10 0.85
N PHE A 3 5.65 -9.76 0.62
CA PHE A 3 4.68 -10.56 -0.14
C PHE A 3 4.47 -10.04 -1.58
N PHE A 4 4.95 -8.84 -1.90
CA PHE A 4 4.93 -8.30 -3.26
C PHE A 4 6.00 -8.98 -4.12
N ASP A 5 5.88 -8.87 -5.45
CA ASP A 5 7.02 -9.12 -6.34
C ASP A 5 8.27 -8.38 -5.85
N ARG A 6 9.44 -8.99 -6.05
CA ARG A 6 10.72 -8.47 -5.55
C ARG A 6 11.15 -7.17 -6.22
N GLN A 7 10.59 -6.81 -7.37
CA GLN A 7 10.91 -5.59 -8.13
C GLN A 7 9.67 -4.73 -8.37
N GLY A 8 9.90 -3.44 -8.62
CA GLY A 8 8.88 -2.51 -9.08
C GLY A 8 7.77 -2.25 -8.06
N ILE A 9 8.02 -2.40 -6.76
CA ILE A 9 7.01 -2.18 -5.71
C ILE A 9 6.74 -0.69 -5.60
N PRO A 10 5.55 -0.18 -5.97
CA PRO A 10 5.23 1.24 -5.86
C PRO A 10 5.08 1.66 -4.39
N GLU A 11 5.47 2.90 -4.10
CA GLU A 11 5.30 3.51 -2.78
C GLU A 11 3.85 3.52 -2.29
N SER A 12 2.89 3.69 -3.20
CA SER A 12 1.46 3.72 -2.84
C SER A 12 0.99 2.41 -2.18
N LEU A 13 1.60 1.27 -2.52
CA LEU A 13 1.31 -0.03 -1.89
C LEU A 13 1.87 -0.16 -0.47
N LEU A 14 2.71 0.77 -0.03
CA LEU A 14 3.49 0.69 1.20
C LEU A 14 3.11 1.74 2.21
N ARG A 15 2.53 2.85 1.74
CA ARG A 15 1.92 3.85 2.60
C ARG A 15 0.81 3.21 3.42
N ARG A 16 0.74 3.58 4.70
CA ARG A 16 -0.34 3.17 5.59
C ARG A 16 -1.62 3.79 5.08
N GLN A 17 -2.49 3.00 4.46
CA GLN A 17 -3.89 3.40 4.31
C GLN A 17 -4.49 3.34 5.70
N GLU A 18 -4.51 4.48 6.40
CA GLU A 18 -5.43 4.62 7.51
C GLU A 18 -6.82 4.45 6.94
N GLU A 19 -7.53 3.45 7.44
CA GLU A 19 -8.95 3.30 7.20
C GLU A 19 -9.61 4.64 7.53
N GLN A 20 -10.06 5.39 6.52
CA GLN A 20 -11.22 6.26 6.68
C GLN A 20 -12.44 5.36 6.97
N LYS A 21 -12.46 4.75 8.16
CA LYS A 21 -13.71 4.34 8.78
C LYS A 21 -14.34 5.61 9.32
N ASP A 22 -15.09 6.25 8.44
CA ASP A 22 -16.11 7.26 8.72
C ASP A 22 -16.79 6.98 10.07
N VAL A 23 -16.40 7.71 11.11
CA VAL A 23 -17.27 7.91 12.26
C VAL A 23 -18.27 8.97 11.85
N ARG A 24 -19.34 8.53 11.19
CA ARG A 24 -20.56 9.31 11.03
C ARG A 24 -21.13 9.63 12.41
N VAL A 25 -20.95 10.85 12.89
CA VAL A 25 -21.86 11.46 13.86
C VAL A 25 -22.50 12.65 13.18
N ASP A 26 -23.76 12.44 12.81
CA ASP A 26 -24.65 13.37 12.13
C ASP A 26 -25.27 14.38 13.12
N SER A 27 -25.51 15.60 12.61
CA SER A 27 -26.47 16.64 13.05
C SER A 27 -26.11 17.48 14.31
N GLN A 28 -26.20 18.82 14.37
CA GLN A 28 -26.89 19.87 13.58
C GLN A 28 -26.43 21.30 14.02
N GLN A 29 -26.19 22.22 13.04
CA GLN A 29 -26.57 23.67 12.92
C GLN A 29 -26.39 24.67 14.11
N GLU A 30 -25.97 25.96 14.00
CA GLU A 30 -26.16 27.06 13.03
C GLU A 30 -25.07 28.19 13.14
N ALA A 31 -24.87 28.94 12.02
CA ALA A 31 -24.58 30.40 11.82
C ALA A 31 -23.56 31.17 12.72
N GLU A 32 -22.75 32.14 12.30
CA GLU A 32 -22.38 32.90 11.08
C GLU A 32 -21.10 33.69 11.46
N GLU A 33 -20.20 34.00 10.52
CA GLU A 33 -19.61 35.35 10.27
C GLU A 33 -18.32 35.29 9.43
N GLN A 34 -18.29 36.13 8.39
CA GLN A 34 -17.17 36.37 7.47
C GLN A 34 -16.02 37.09 8.16
N VAL A 35 -14.79 36.59 8.00
CA VAL A 35 -13.57 37.41 8.00
C VAL A 35 -12.67 36.91 6.89
N GLY A 36 -12.37 37.77 5.93
CA GLY A 36 -11.36 37.50 4.90
C GLY A 36 -9.96 37.73 5.45
N SER A 37 -8.99 36.93 5.01
CA SER A 37 -7.58 37.33 4.96
C SER A 37 -6.77 36.38 4.09
N ASP A 38 -6.05 36.99 3.16
CA ASP A 38 -4.83 36.60 2.45
C ASP A 38 -4.60 35.15 1.99
N GLY A 39 -4.33 35.05 0.68
CA GLY A 39 -3.75 33.86 0.06
C GLY A 39 -2.35 33.63 0.61
N GLU A 40 -2.27 32.71 1.55
CA GLU A 40 -1.02 32.12 2.02
C GLU A 40 -0.88 30.75 1.34
N ASP A 41 0.14 30.69 0.50
CA ASP A 41 0.88 29.54 0.01
C ASP A 41 0.44 28.17 0.59
N ASP A 42 -0.21 27.37 -0.24
CA ASP A 42 -0.51 25.94 0.01
C ASP A 42 0.81 25.15 -0.06
N THR A 43 1.72 25.42 0.87
CA THR A 43 2.80 24.50 1.20
C THR A 43 2.20 23.43 2.08
N SER A 44 1.74 22.34 1.45
CA SER A 44 1.26 21.15 2.13
C SER A 44 2.25 20.77 3.23
N GLN A 45 1.85 20.96 4.49
CA GLN A 45 2.70 20.60 5.62
C GLN A 45 2.92 19.08 5.57
N PRO A 46 4.16 18.58 5.60
CA PRO A 46 4.40 17.15 5.66
C PRO A 46 3.75 16.60 6.93
N SER A 47 2.98 15.54 6.78
CA SER A 47 2.38 14.84 7.91
C SER A 47 3.49 14.20 8.76
N ILE A 48 3.30 14.09 10.08
CA ILE A 48 4.30 13.47 10.98
C ILE A 48 4.65 12.04 10.51
N ASP A 49 3.71 11.33 9.89
CA ASP A 49 3.92 9.98 9.35
C ASP A 49 4.79 9.95 8.07
N ASP A 50 4.91 11.04 7.31
CA ASP A 50 5.77 11.09 6.11
C ASP A 50 7.26 11.06 6.47
N ASP A 51 7.64 11.77 7.54
CA ASP A 51 9.02 11.81 8.02
C ASP A 51 9.46 10.44 8.54
N ASP A 52 8.59 9.72 9.25
CA ASP A 52 8.86 8.37 9.76
C ASP A 52 9.00 7.35 8.63
N PHE A 53 8.15 7.42 7.61
CA PHE A 53 8.25 6.53 6.45
C PHE A 53 9.57 6.71 5.70
N GLU A 54 9.95 7.95 5.39
CA GLU A 54 11.20 8.23 4.68
C GLU A 54 12.42 7.81 5.52
N ALA A 55 12.37 8.01 6.84
CA ALA A 55 13.41 7.55 7.75
C ALA A 55 13.58 6.02 7.73
N ASP A 56 12.48 5.26 7.73
CA ASP A 56 12.49 3.80 7.63
C ASP A 56 13.07 3.34 6.29
N ILE A 57 12.67 3.97 5.17
CA ILE A 57 13.21 3.68 3.84
C ILE A 57 14.73 3.94 3.80
N VAL A 58 15.19 5.07 4.34
CA VAL A 58 16.62 5.40 4.44
C VAL A 58 17.37 4.35 5.25
N ALA A 59 16.81 3.89 6.37
CA ALA A 59 17.41 2.85 7.19
C ALA A 59 17.53 1.52 6.43
N LEU A 60 16.45 1.06 5.79
CA LEU A 60 16.43 -0.18 5.00
C LEU A 60 17.45 -0.16 3.85
N ARG A 61 17.61 0.99 3.18
CA ARG A 61 18.63 1.19 2.13
C ARG A 61 20.04 1.14 2.68
N LYS A 62 20.28 1.77 3.83
CA LYS A 62 21.60 1.79 4.48
C LYS A 62 22.10 0.38 4.84
N PHE A 63 21.19 -0.54 5.15
CA PHE A 63 21.49 -1.95 5.38
C PHE A 63 21.41 -2.83 4.12
N CYS A 64 21.24 -2.23 2.93
CA CYS A 64 21.09 -2.92 1.66
C CYS A 64 19.94 -3.95 1.65
N PHE A 65 18.88 -3.72 2.42
CA PHE A 65 17.71 -4.61 2.44
C PHE A 65 16.77 -4.34 1.26
N ILE A 66 16.73 -3.07 0.83
CA ILE A 66 15.99 -2.62 -0.35
C ILE A 66 16.86 -1.75 -1.24
N SER A 67 16.47 -1.66 -2.50
CA SER A 67 16.96 -0.67 -3.47
C SER A 67 15.81 0.19 -3.96
N VAL A 68 16.13 1.37 -4.48
CA VAL A 68 15.15 2.33 -5.02
C VAL A 68 15.51 2.60 -6.46
N GLU A 69 14.53 2.57 -7.36
CA GLU A 69 14.73 2.88 -8.77
C GLU A 69 14.88 4.40 -9.01
N THR A 70 15.20 4.77 -10.25
CA THR A 70 15.51 6.15 -10.67
C THR A 70 14.34 7.12 -10.43
N ASP A 71 13.11 6.62 -10.44
CA ASP A 71 11.89 7.41 -10.19
C ASP A 71 11.68 7.76 -8.71
N ARG A 72 12.48 7.18 -7.80
CA ARG A 72 12.38 7.29 -6.34
C ARG A 72 11.07 6.83 -5.72
N ALA A 73 10.14 6.30 -6.53
CA ALA A 73 8.81 5.90 -6.11
C ALA A 73 8.58 4.39 -6.22
N THR A 74 9.55 3.65 -6.79
CA THR A 74 9.53 2.19 -6.86
C THR A 74 10.69 1.56 -6.11
N PHE A 75 10.39 0.46 -5.42
CA PHE A 75 11.29 -0.25 -4.53
C PHE A 75 11.55 -1.66 -5.03
N GLU A 76 12.77 -2.14 -4.77
CA GLU A 76 13.13 -3.54 -4.93
C GLU A 76 13.54 -4.11 -3.58
N MET A 77 13.13 -5.35 -3.28
CA MET A 77 13.56 -6.07 -2.09
C MET A 77 14.26 -7.36 -2.48
N HIS A 78 15.43 -7.62 -1.90
CA HIS A 78 16.15 -8.86 -2.16
C HIS A 78 15.34 -10.09 -1.72
N THR A 79 15.36 -11.15 -2.53
CA THR A 79 14.61 -12.40 -2.26
C THR A 79 14.97 -13.02 -0.91
N LEU A 80 16.23 -12.94 -0.49
CA LEU A 80 16.68 -13.42 0.82
C LEU A 80 16.09 -12.61 1.96
N VAL A 81 15.99 -11.28 1.81
CA VAL A 81 15.36 -10.40 2.80
C VAL A 81 13.87 -10.74 2.88
N GLN A 82 13.18 -10.84 1.74
CA GLN A 82 11.76 -11.25 1.73
C GLN A 82 11.54 -12.59 2.46
N LEU A 83 12.38 -13.59 2.17
CA LEU A 83 12.30 -14.90 2.81
C LEU A 83 12.55 -14.83 4.31
N ALA A 84 13.61 -14.14 4.73
CA ALA A 84 13.95 -13.97 6.14
C ALA A 84 12.83 -13.25 6.90
N THR A 85 12.28 -12.18 6.32
CA THR A 85 11.13 -11.46 6.90
C THR A 85 9.91 -12.35 7.04
N ARG A 86 9.53 -13.13 6.00
CA ARG A 86 8.38 -14.04 6.11
C ARG A 86 8.60 -15.13 7.16
N LYS A 87 9.80 -15.71 7.25
CA LYS A 87 10.16 -16.68 8.29
C LYS A 87 10.10 -16.08 9.70
N TRP A 88 10.55 -14.84 9.85
CA TRP A 88 10.42 -14.11 11.11
C TRP A 88 8.95 -13.85 11.47
N LEU A 89 8.11 -13.45 10.50
CA LEU A 89 6.67 -13.26 10.71
C LEU A 89 5.94 -14.56 11.10
N GLU A 90 6.31 -15.69 10.51
CA GLU A 90 5.82 -17.02 10.89
C GLU A 90 6.16 -17.34 12.35
N ALA A 91 7.45 -17.20 12.71
CA ALA A 91 7.93 -17.50 14.06
C ALA A 91 7.25 -16.63 15.14
N ASN A 92 6.89 -15.39 14.78
CA ASN A 92 6.21 -14.46 15.67
C ASN A 92 4.67 -14.49 15.56
N LYS A 93 4.09 -15.44 14.80
CA LYS A 93 2.65 -15.59 14.58
C LYS A 93 1.97 -14.32 14.01
N GLN A 94 2.71 -13.54 13.24
CA GLN A 94 2.21 -12.31 12.60
C GLN A 94 1.99 -12.48 11.09
N LEU A 95 2.40 -13.61 10.50
CA LEU A 95 2.33 -13.81 9.05
C LEU A 95 0.95 -13.50 8.48
N GLU A 96 -0.10 -14.02 9.11
CA GLU A 96 -1.48 -13.88 8.61
C GLU A 96 -1.96 -12.43 8.60
N ARG A 97 -1.72 -11.68 9.69
CA ARG A 97 -1.99 -10.23 9.74
C ARG A 97 -1.36 -9.48 8.57
N TRP A 98 -0.10 -9.80 8.25
CA TRP A 98 0.61 -9.11 7.17
C TRP A 98 0.22 -9.57 5.77
N LYS A 99 -0.28 -10.81 5.60
CA LYS A 99 -0.92 -11.21 4.34
C LYS A 99 -2.20 -10.41 4.09
N GLN A 100 -3.03 -10.24 5.13
CA GLN A 100 -4.25 -9.45 5.04
C GLN A 100 -3.93 -8.00 4.65
N GLN A 101 -2.95 -7.37 5.30
CA GLN A 101 -2.48 -6.04 4.92
C GLN A 101 -1.99 -5.98 3.48
N PHE A 102 -1.19 -6.98 3.05
CA PHE A 102 -0.69 -7.05 1.68
C PHE A 102 -1.84 -7.12 0.66
N VAL A 103 -2.85 -7.96 0.90
CA VAL A 103 -4.03 -8.08 0.05
C VAL A 103 -4.83 -6.78 0.05
N GLY A 104 -5.10 -6.19 1.22
CA GLY A 104 -5.87 -4.96 1.33
C GLY A 104 -5.21 -3.79 0.58
N ASN A 105 -3.91 -3.59 0.78
CA ASN A 105 -3.15 -2.57 0.05
C ASN A 105 -3.21 -2.79 -1.47
N LEU A 106 -3.05 -4.05 -1.91
CA LEU A 106 -3.11 -4.38 -3.32
C LEU A 106 -4.53 -4.20 -3.88
N TYR A 107 -5.57 -4.55 -3.13
CA TYR A 107 -6.96 -4.40 -3.54
C TYR A 107 -7.37 -2.94 -3.73
N ALA A 108 -6.91 -2.07 -2.84
CA ALA A 108 -7.21 -0.64 -2.90
C ALA A 108 -6.55 0.04 -4.11
N GLU A 109 -5.33 -0.36 -4.45
CA GLU A 109 -4.55 0.24 -5.55
C GLU A 109 -4.80 -0.44 -6.91
N PHE A 110 -5.21 -1.72 -6.95
CA PHE A 110 -5.36 -2.46 -8.20
C PHE A 110 -6.65 -2.08 -8.92
N PRO A 111 -6.58 -1.36 -10.06
CA PRO A 111 -7.77 -0.83 -10.71
C PRO A 111 -8.57 -1.92 -11.42
N THR A 112 -9.79 -1.58 -11.85
CA THR A 112 -10.58 -2.47 -12.70
C THR A 112 -9.92 -2.65 -14.06
N GLY A 113 -10.08 -3.83 -14.69
CA GLY A 113 -9.50 -4.16 -16.01
C GLY A 113 -10.13 -3.43 -17.21
N ALA A 114 -10.57 -2.18 -17.03
CA ALA A 114 -10.99 -1.33 -18.13
C ALA A 114 -9.75 -0.88 -18.93
N TYR A 115 -9.92 -0.65 -20.25
CA TYR A 115 -8.82 -0.25 -21.14
C TYR A 115 -8.04 0.98 -20.65
N GLU A 116 -8.74 1.95 -20.06
CA GLU A 116 -8.16 3.18 -19.50
C GLU A 116 -7.16 2.89 -18.36
N ASN A 117 -7.29 1.75 -17.68
CA ASN A 117 -6.48 1.37 -16.52
C ASN A 117 -5.34 0.40 -16.87
N TRP A 118 -5.19 0.01 -18.14
CA TRP A 118 -4.24 -1.03 -18.54
C TRP A 118 -2.81 -0.75 -18.04
N ALA A 119 -2.31 0.48 -18.19
CA ALA A 119 -0.96 0.82 -17.72
C ALA A 119 -0.76 0.56 -16.21
N ALA A 120 -1.76 0.90 -15.39
CA ALA A 120 -1.72 0.65 -13.95
C ALA A 120 -1.91 -0.84 -13.61
N CYS A 121 -2.82 -1.55 -14.29
CA CYS A 121 -2.95 -3.01 -14.19
C CYS A 121 -1.62 -3.71 -14.51
N GLN A 122 -0.93 -3.28 -15.57
CA GLN A 122 0.33 -3.86 -16.00
C GLN A 122 1.44 -3.65 -14.97
N ALA A 123 1.54 -2.45 -14.37
CA ALA A 123 2.50 -2.15 -13.32
C ALA A 123 2.28 -3.04 -12.08
N LEU A 124 1.02 -3.31 -11.72
CA LEU A 124 0.67 -4.08 -10.53
C LEU A 124 0.55 -5.59 -10.77
N PHE A 125 0.57 -6.04 -12.03
CA PHE A 125 0.30 -7.44 -12.39
C PHE A 125 1.27 -8.43 -11.74
N ALA A 126 2.56 -8.09 -11.67
CA ALA A 126 3.56 -8.95 -11.03
C ALA A 126 3.25 -9.16 -9.53
N HIS A 127 2.74 -8.14 -8.85
CA HIS A 127 2.33 -8.22 -7.46
C HIS A 127 1.04 -9.03 -7.28
N ALA A 128 0.06 -8.88 -8.16
CA ALA A 128 -1.14 -9.73 -8.17
C ALA A 128 -0.81 -11.20 -8.40
N LYS A 129 0.16 -11.50 -9.28
CA LYS A 129 0.66 -12.86 -9.48
C LYS A 129 1.32 -13.42 -8.21
N SER A 130 2.08 -12.60 -7.47
CA SER A 130 2.64 -12.99 -6.17
C SER A 130 1.55 -13.34 -5.15
N ALA A 131 0.41 -12.64 -5.20
CA ALA A 131 -0.70 -12.86 -4.27
C ALA A 131 -1.30 -14.27 -4.34
N VAL A 132 -1.19 -14.98 -5.48
CA VAL A 132 -1.73 -16.34 -5.65
C VAL A 132 -1.20 -17.31 -4.59
N GLY A 133 0.06 -17.17 -4.16
CA GLY A 133 0.67 -18.02 -3.13
C GLY A 133 0.39 -17.57 -1.69
N HIS A 134 -0.40 -16.51 -1.51
CA HIS A 134 -0.55 -15.79 -0.24
C HIS A 134 -2.01 -15.55 0.12
N GLN A 135 -2.89 -16.52 -0.15
CA GLN A 135 -4.29 -16.45 0.26
C GLN A 135 -4.41 -16.21 1.78
N PRO A 136 -5.18 -15.19 2.21
CA PRO A 136 -5.48 -14.93 3.62
C PRO A 136 -6.53 -15.90 4.16
N GLU A 137 -6.60 -16.03 5.48
CA GLU A 137 -7.53 -16.92 6.20
C GLU A 137 -8.87 -16.25 6.52
N ALA A 138 -8.91 -14.91 6.62
CA ALA A 138 -10.10 -14.16 6.96
C ALA A 138 -11.03 -14.00 5.75
N ASP A 139 -12.31 -14.38 5.89
CA ASP A 139 -13.29 -14.39 4.80
C ASP A 139 -13.40 -13.05 4.04
N ALA A 140 -13.42 -11.92 4.77
CA ALA A 140 -13.46 -10.59 4.15
C ALA A 140 -12.24 -10.32 3.27
N CYS A 141 -11.04 -10.70 3.71
CA CYS A 141 -9.81 -10.56 2.93
C CYS A 141 -9.74 -11.57 1.78
N VAL A 142 -10.43 -12.72 1.87
CA VAL A 142 -10.51 -13.69 0.77
C VAL A 142 -11.30 -13.12 -0.41
N GLU A 143 -12.37 -12.34 -0.15
CA GLU A 143 -13.13 -11.65 -1.19
C GLU A 143 -12.27 -10.59 -1.91
N GLU A 144 -11.53 -9.78 -1.16
CA GLU A 144 -10.58 -8.80 -1.71
C GLU A 144 -9.50 -9.49 -2.55
N TRP A 145 -8.91 -10.56 -2.02
CA TRP A 145 -7.91 -11.37 -2.71
C TRP A 145 -8.45 -11.95 -4.03
N ALA A 146 -9.65 -12.56 -4.00
CA ALA A 146 -10.29 -13.09 -5.20
C ALA A 146 -10.57 -11.99 -6.22
N THR A 147 -10.95 -10.80 -5.77
CA THR A 147 -11.21 -9.65 -6.65
C THR A 147 -9.93 -9.14 -7.30
N VAL A 148 -8.82 -9.05 -6.58
CA VAL A 148 -7.50 -8.72 -7.16
C VAL A 148 -7.13 -9.70 -8.26
N LEU A 149 -7.26 -11.01 -8.00
CA LEU A 149 -6.94 -12.03 -8.98
C LEU A 149 -7.86 -11.98 -10.21
N TYR A 150 -9.14 -11.69 -10.01
CA TYR A 150 -10.08 -11.49 -11.11
C TYR A 150 -9.71 -10.27 -11.97
N ARG A 151 -9.40 -9.12 -11.35
CA ARG A 151 -8.97 -7.91 -12.07
C ARG A 151 -7.66 -8.15 -12.84
N ALA A 152 -6.74 -8.94 -12.28
CA ALA A 152 -5.49 -9.29 -12.95
C ALA A 152 -5.65 -10.27 -14.11
N ALA A 153 -6.76 -11.02 -14.21
CA ALA A 153 -6.96 -12.01 -15.27
C ALA A 153 -7.32 -11.39 -16.64
N CYS A 154 -7.67 -10.11 -16.68
CA CYS A 154 -8.00 -9.37 -17.90
C CYS A 154 -7.20 -8.06 -17.97
N PRO A 155 -5.88 -8.14 -18.19
CA PRO A 155 -5.00 -6.96 -18.21
C PRO A 155 -5.25 -6.07 -19.43
#